data_AF-A0A3D0VTX6-F1
#
_entry.id   AF-A0A3D0VTX6-F1
#
_cell.length_a   1.000
_cell.length_b   1.000
_cell.length_c   1.000
_cell.angle_alpha   90.00
_cell.angle_beta   90.00
_cell.angle_gamma   90.00
#
_symmetry.space_group_name_H-M   'P 1'
#
loop_
_entity.id
_entity.type
_entity.pdbx_description
1 polymer ?
#
loop_
_entity_poly.entity_id
_entity_poly.type
_entity_poly.pdbx_seq_one_letter_code
_entity_poly.pdbx_strand_id
1 'polypeptide(L)' 'YNYPQGRVTDHRINLTLHKLDAIMNGDMKDLIDSLMSFEQAEKLKQGI' A
#
# COMPACT_ATOMS: atom_id res chain seq x y z
N TYR A 1 -5.12 -4.86 -8.56
CA TYR A 1 -6.19 -5.60 -7.85
C TYR A 1 -6.31 -6.99 -8.47
N ASN A 2 -6.44 -8.04 -7.67
CA ASN A 2 -6.60 -9.42 -8.10
C ASN A 2 -7.75 -10.06 -7.31
N TYR A 3 -8.93 -10.08 -7.93
CA TYR A 3 -10.17 -10.57 -7.32
C TYR A 3 -10.17 -12.07 -7.00
N PRO A 4 -9.72 -12.97 -7.91
CA PRO A 4 -9.67 -14.41 -7.59
C PRO A 4 -8.82 -14.77 -6.37
N GLN A 5 -7.80 -13.96 -6.06
CA GLN A 5 -6.87 -14.19 -4.95
C GLN A 5 -7.04 -13.17 -3.81
N GLY A 6 -8.06 -12.32 -3.87
CA GLY A 6 -8.39 -11.33 -2.84
C GLY A 6 -7.25 -10.36 -2.50
N ARG A 7 -6.35 -10.04 -3.45
CA ARG A 7 -5.17 -9.21 -3.17
C ARG A 7 -5.12 -7.89 -3.94
N VAL A 8 -4.47 -6.90 -3.33
CA VAL A 8 -4.06 -5.63 -3.94
C VAL A 8 -2.55 -5.58 -3.91
N THR A 9 -1.93 -5.25 -5.04
CA THR A 9 -0.49 -5.01 -5.12
C THR A 9 -0.28 -3.57 -5.55
N ASP A 10 0.50 -2.83 -4.76
CA ASP A 10 1.01 -1.52 -5.11
C ASP A 10 2.46 -1.65 -5.56
N HIS A 11 2.70 -1.43 -6.85
CA HIS A 11 4.03 -1.59 -7.46
C HIS A 11 4.99 -0.45 -7.15
N ARG A 12 4.51 0.72 -6.69
CA ARG A 12 5.39 1.86 -6.35
C ARG A 12 6.33 1.52 -5.21
N ILE A 13 5.84 0.67 -4.30
CA ILE A 13 6.53 0.30 -3.05
C ILE A 13 6.67 -1.22 -2.89
N ASN A 14 6.35 -1.99 -3.93
CA ASN A 14 6.33 -3.47 -3.92
C ASN A 14 5.50 -4.07 -2.76
N LEU A 15 4.39 -3.43 -2.40
CA LEU A 15 3.49 -3.88 -1.33
C LEU A 15 2.41 -4.79 -1.90
N THR A 16 2.16 -5.93 -1.25
CA THR A 16 1.00 -6.78 -1.54
C THR A 16 0.17 -6.99 -0.28
N LEU A 17 -1.13 -6.68 -0.37
CA LEU A 17 -2.12 -6.78 0.69
C LEU A 17 -3.20 -7.79 0.32
N HIS A 18 -3.43 -8.79 1.17
CA HIS A 18 -4.47 -9.83 0.98
C HIS A 18 -5.82 -9.43 1.59
N LYS A 19 -6.28 -8.21 1.30
CA LYS A 19 -7.50 -7.63 1.87
C LYS A 19 -8.25 -6.78 0.87
N LEU A 20 -8.35 -7.28 -0.36
CA LEU A 20 -9.03 -6.59 -1.46
C LEU A 20 -10.43 -6.12 -1.08
N ASP A 21 -11.26 -7.01 -0.53
CA ASP A 21 -12.66 -6.69 -0.24
C ASP A 21 -12.78 -5.58 0.80
N ALA A 22 -11.95 -5.61 1.85
CA ALA A 22 -11.91 -4.55 2.87
C ALA A 22 -11.52 -3.19 2.26
N ILE A 23 -10.47 -3.18 1.42
CA ILE A 23 -10.02 -1.98 0.71
C ILE A 23 -11.12 -1.44 -0.20
N MET A 24 -11.81 -2.30 -0.94
CA MET A 24 -12.93 -1.91 -1.81
C MET A 24 -14.15 -1.39 -1.03
N ASN A 25 -14.32 -1.85 0.21
CA ASN A 25 -15.33 -1.37 1.16
C ASN A 25 -14.92 -0.10 1.93
N GLY A 26 -13.74 0.47 1.63
CA GLY A 26 -13.26 1.73 2.20
C GLY A 26 -12.22 1.60 3.31
N ASP A 27 -11.86 0.39 3.72
CA ASP A 27 -10.77 0.16 4.69
C ASP A 27 -9.40 0.27 4.01
N MET A 28 -9.01 1.51 3.71
CA MET A 28 -7.78 1.85 2.99
C MET A 28 -6.64 2.29 3.91
N LYS A 29 -6.85 2.31 5.24
CA LYS A 29 -5.93 2.91 6.20
C LYS A 29 -4.52 2.32 6.06
N ASP A 30 -4.42 1.00 6.05
CA ASP A 30 -3.13 0.32 5.99
C ASP A 30 -2.40 0.52 4.65
N LEU A 31 -3.13 0.69 3.54
CA LEU A 31 -2.54 1.00 2.24
C LEU A 31 -1.93 2.40 2.25
N ILE A 32 -2.66 3.38 2.79
CA ILE A 32 -2.23 4.77 2.89
C ILE A 32 -1.05 4.91 3.86
N ASP A 33 -1.12 4.29 5.04
CA ASP A 33 -0.06 4.32 6.05
C ASP A 33 1.26 3.71 5.51
N SER A 34 1.16 2.63 4.72
CA SER A 34 2.33 2.03 4.07
C SER A 34 2.97 2.95 3.03
N LEU A 35 2.16 3.65 2.23
CA LEU A 35 2.64 4.61 1.23
C LEU A 35 3.30 5.83 1.88
N MET A 36 2.68 6.40 2.92
CA MET A 36 3.25 7.51 3.67
C MET A 36 4.59 7.15 4.33
N SER A 37 4.66 5.95 4.94
CA SER A 37 5.90 5.45 5.56
C SER A 37 7.02 5.28 4.53
N PHE A 38 6.69 4.76 3.35
CA PHE A 38 7.66 4.64 2.26
C PHE A 38 8.15 6.02 1.80
N GLU A 39 7.24 6.97 1.56
CA GLU A 39 7.60 8.33 1.15
C GLU A 39 8.49 9.02 2.19
N GLN A 40 8.18 8.87 3.48
CA GLN A 40 8.99 9.42 4.56
C GLN A 40 10.39 8.79 4.60
N ALA A 41 10.50 7.48 4.42
CA ALA A 41 11.78 6.78 4.35
C ALA A 41 12.61 7.24 3.13
N GLU A 42 11.98 7.44 1.97
CA GLU A 42 12.67 7.94 0.78
C GLU A 42 13.13 9.39 0.96
N LYS A 43 12.33 10.27 1.58
CA LYS A 43 12.74 11.64 1.91
C LYS A 43 13.95 11.67 2.85
N LEU A 44 13.99 10.80 3.86
CA LEU A 44 15.13 10.69 4.78
C LEU A 44 16.40 10.22 4.05
N LYS A 45 16.28 9.29 3.09
CA LYS A 45 17.42 8.83 2.28
C LYS A 45 17.91 9.90 1.31
N GLN A 46 17.02 10.72 0.76
CA GLN A 46 17.36 11.77 -0.20
C GLN A 46 18.06 12.97 0.45
N GLY A 47 18.19 13.00 1.79
CA GLY A 47 19.05 13.96 2.49
C GLY A 47 18.66 15.41 2.20
N ILE A 48 17.38 15.73 2.41
CA ILE A 48 16.97 17.10 2.73
C ILE A 48 17.25 17.33 4.22
#